data_AF-A0A644YRV2-F1
#
_entry.id   AF-A0A644YRV2-F1
#
_cell.length_a   1.000
_cell.length_b   1.000
_cell.length_c   1.000
_cell.angle_alpha   90.00
_cell.angle_beta   90.00
_cell.angle_gamma   90.00
#
_symmetry.space_group_name_H-M   'P 1'
#
loop_
_entity.id
_entity.type
_entity.pdbx_description
1 polymer ?
#
loop_
_entity_poly.entity_id
_entity_poly.type
_entity_poly.pdbx_seq_one_letter_code
_entity_poly.pdbx_strand_id
1 'polypeptide(L)' 'MSRLAIELKSGVFLADLSARVRDKLWEKITVEWGLSAIMVFSANTEQSYRISISGEPTKSVENFDGILLLSKPQRTKD' A
#
# COMPACT_ATOMS: atom_id res chain seq x y z
N MET A 1 13.48 4.91 6.86
CA MET A 1 12.56 3.79 7.14
C MET A 1 12.96 3.00 8.39
N SER A 2 14.24 2.65 8.57
CA SER A 2 14.74 1.76 9.66
C SER A 2 14.36 2.12 11.11
N ARG A 3 14.09 3.40 11.42
CA ARG A 3 13.62 3.81 12.77
C ARG A 3 12.16 3.39 13.05
N LEU A 4 11.33 3.30 12.02
CA LEU A 4 9.88 3.11 12.15
C LEU A 4 9.43 1.70 11.73
N ALA A 5 10.24 1.01 10.91
CA ALA A 5 9.87 -0.25 10.31
C ALA A 5 11.08 -1.18 10.21
N ILE A 6 10.80 -2.48 10.29
CA ILE A 6 11.75 -3.56 10.02
C ILE A 6 11.67 -3.89 8.53
N GLU A 7 12.81 -3.96 7.85
CA GLU A 7 12.88 -4.43 6.46
C GLU A 7 12.99 -5.96 6.44
N LEU A 8 11.97 -6.62 5.89
CA LEU A 8 11.91 -8.09 5.82
C LEU A 8 12.66 -8.64 4.59
N LYS A 9 12.62 -7.88 3.49
CA LYS A 9 13.37 -8.07 2.25
C LYS A 9 13.50 -6.71 1.57
N SER A 10 14.38 -6.60 0.57
CA SER A 10 14.55 -5.38 -0.22
C SER A 10 13.19 -4.80 -0.64
N GLY A 11 12.88 -3.60 -0.15
CA GLY A 11 11.67 -2.86 -0.48
C GLY A 11 10.38 -3.29 0.24
N VAL A 12 10.44 -4.21 1.21
CA VAL A 12 9.28 -4.63 2.02
C VAL A 12 9.52 -4.38 3.50
N PHE A 13 8.65 -3.56 4.07
CA PHE A 13 8.77 -3.05 5.42
C PHE A 13 7.54 -3.43 6.25
N LEU A 14 7.78 -3.82 7.51
CA LEU A 14 6.75 -4.09 8.50
C LEU A 14 6.89 -3.12 9.68
N ALA A 15 5.79 -2.53 10.12
CA ALA A 15 5.76 -1.59 11.23
C ALA A 15 4.42 -1.65 11.97
N ASP A 16 4.46 -1.41 13.28
CA ASP A 16 3.27 -1.12 14.07
C ASP A 16 3.21 0.41 14.30
N LEU A 17 2.24 1.06 13.67
CA LEU A 17 2.14 2.52 13.61
C LEU A 17 0.70 2.95 13.89
N SER A 18 0.55 4.04 14.67
CA SER A 18 -0.72 4.75 14.74
C SER A 18 -1.15 5.27 13.36
N ALA A 19 -2.47 5.43 13.16
CA ALA A 19 -3.03 5.95 11.91
C ALA A 19 -2.36 7.27 11.46
N ARG A 20 -2.16 8.21 12.39
CA ARG A 20 -1.51 9.50 12.12
C ARG A 20 -0.07 9.34 11.60
N VAL A 21 0.71 8.43 12.18
CA VAL A 21 2.11 8.22 11.77
C VAL A 21 2.16 7.48 10.43
N ARG A 22 1.29 6.49 10.24
CA ARG A 22 1.11 5.78 8.97
C ARG A 22 0.79 6.76 7.84
N ASP A 23 -0.19 7.64 8.02
CA ASP A 23 -0.66 8.55 6.96
C ASP A 23 0.41 9.57 6.57
N LYS A 24 1.16 10.11 7.55
CA LYS A 24 2.32 10.97 7.28
C LYS A 24 3.45 10.23 6.56
N LEU A 25 3.70 8.98 6.93
CA LEU A 25 4.70 8.16 6.26
C LEU A 25 4.29 7.88 4.81
N TRP A 26 3.00 7.62 4.58
CA TRP A 26 2.44 7.41 3.25
C TRP A 26 2.57 8.65 2.37
N GLU A 27 2.22 9.83 2.88
CA GLU A 27 2.41 11.12 2.19
C GLU A 27 3.89 11.33 1.83
N LYS A 28 4.80 11.07 2.76
CA LYS A 28 6.24 11.18 2.50
C LYS A 28 6.71 10.23 1.39
N ILE A 29 6.26 8.98 1.41
CA ILE A 29 6.64 7.99 0.39
C ILE A 29 6.11 8.39 -0.99
N THR A 30 4.85 8.81 -1.06
CA THR A 30 4.14 9.00 -2.33
C THR A 30 4.33 10.38 -2.93
N VAL A 31 4.37 11.42 -2.10
CA VAL A 31 4.46 12.83 -2.53
C VAL A 31 5.90 13.33 -2.46
N GLU A 32 6.53 13.29 -1.28
CA GLU A 32 7.88 13.87 -1.12
C GLU A 32 8.94 13.06 -1.88
N TRP A 33 8.86 11.73 -1.83
CA TRP A 33 9.84 10.85 -2.49
C TRP A 33 9.39 10.40 -3.88
N GLY A 34 8.11 10.57 -4.22
CA GLY A 34 7.58 10.18 -5.53
C GLY A 34 7.72 8.69 -5.84
N LEU A 35 7.72 7.82 -4.82
CA LEU A 35 7.94 6.39 -5.02
C LEU A 35 6.65 5.66 -5.35
N SER A 36 6.76 4.68 -6.24
CA SER A 36 5.70 3.68 -6.43
C SER A 36 5.69 2.73 -5.23
N ALA A 37 4.54 2.59 -4.58
CA ALA A 37 4.44 1.82 -3.35
C ALA A 37 3.03 1.22 -3.16
N ILE A 38 2.99 0.12 -2.41
CA ILE A 38 1.76 -0.49 -1.92
C ILE A 38 1.85 -0.51 -0.39
N MET A 39 0.80 -0.01 0.26
CA MET A 39 0.65 -0.09 1.71
C MET A 39 -0.58 -0.95 2.03
N VAL A 40 -0.37 -1.97 2.86
CA VAL A 40 -1.43 -2.77 3.46
C VAL A 40 -1.40 -2.49 4.96
N PHE A 41 -2.55 -2.14 5.54
CA PHE A 41 -2.63 -1.80 6.96
C PHE A 41 -3.92 -2.30 7.59
N SER A 42 -3.86 -2.59 8.89
CA SER A 42 -5.01 -3.03 9.67
C SER A 42 -6.11 -1.95 9.69
N ALA A 43 -7.35 -2.37 9.46
CA ALA A 43 -8.52 -1.51 9.44
C ALA A 43 -9.76 -2.27 9.91
N ASN A 44 -10.68 -1.58 10.57
CA ASN A 44 -11.97 -2.16 10.97
C ASN A 44 -12.89 -2.32 9.74
N THR A 45 -12.70 -3.42 9.03
CA THR A 45 -13.40 -3.83 7.78
C THR A 45 -13.55 -5.34 7.81
N GLU A 46 -14.40 -5.92 6.95
CA GLU A 46 -14.62 -7.38 6.91
C GLU A 46 -13.32 -8.18 6.69
N GLN A 47 -12.41 -7.66 5.87
CA GLN A 47 -11.12 -8.29 5.61
C GLN A 47 -10.04 -7.94 6.64
N SER A 48 -10.36 -7.10 7.64
CA SER A 48 -9.43 -6.59 8.66
C SER A 48 -8.26 -5.75 8.12
N TYR A 49 -8.27 -5.34 6.85
CA TYR A 49 -7.25 -4.49 6.25
C TYR A 49 -7.78 -3.56 5.16
N ARG A 50 -6.98 -2.55 4.82
CA ARG A 50 -7.13 -1.76 3.59
C ARG A 50 -5.81 -1.74 2.81
N ILE A 51 -5.94 -1.46 1.51
CA ILE A 51 -4.82 -1.35 0.58
C ILE A 51 -4.81 0.07 0.01
N SER A 52 -3.62 0.67 -0.03
CA SER A 52 -3.36 1.93 -0.75
C SER A 52 -2.23 1.71 -1.74
N ILE A 53 -2.39 2.25 -2.95
CA ILE A 53 -1.44 2.09 -4.05
C ILE A 53 -1.11 3.48 -4.59
N SER A 54 0.15 3.70 -4.93
CA SER A 54 0.65 4.94 -5.55
C SER A 54 1.70 4.64 -6.61
N GLY A 55 1.83 5.53 -7.60
CA GLY A 55 2.79 5.43 -8.70
C GLY A 55 2.28 4.56 -9.85
N GLU A 56 3.16 3.75 -10.44
CA GLU A 56 2.85 2.85 -11.57
C GLU A 56 2.65 1.42 -11.06
N PRO A 57 1.41 1.00 -10.80
CA PRO A 57 1.24 -0.24 -10.08
C PRO A 57 1.14 -1.43 -11.03
N THR A 58 1.91 -2.47 -10.73
CA THR A 58 1.74 -3.79 -11.39
C THR A 58 0.42 -4.47 -11.01
N LYS A 59 -0.37 -3.86 -10.13
CA LYS A 59 -1.63 -4.36 -9.56
C LYS A 59 -2.66 -3.24 -9.38
N SER A 60 -3.91 -3.48 -9.71
CA SER A 60 -5.03 -2.63 -9.27
C SER A 60 -5.76 -3.28 -8.09
N VAL A 61 -6.35 -2.45 -7.23
CA VAL A 61 -7.28 -2.93 -6.20
C VAL A 61 -8.69 -2.85 -6.78
N GLU A 62 -9.37 -3.98 -6.86
CA GLU A 62 -10.76 -4.09 -7.30
C GLU A 62 -11.65 -4.36 -6.09
N ASN A 63 -12.83 -3.72 -6.04
CA ASN A 63 -13.85 -4.03 -5.05
C ASN A 63 -14.89 -4.96 -5.69
N PHE A 64 -15.04 -6.16 -5.12
CA PHE A 64 -16.04 -7.12 -5.53
C PHE A 64 -16.96 -7.42 -4.34
N ASP A 65 -18.14 -6.80 -4.34
CA ASP A 65 -19.15 -6.98 -3.29
C ASP A 65 -18.60 -6.74 -1.86
N GLY A 66 -17.81 -5.68 -1.68
CA GLY A 66 -17.19 -5.33 -0.39
C GLY A 66 -15.83 -5.99 -0.14
N ILE A 67 -15.43 -6.97 -0.95
CA ILE A 67 -14.15 -7.66 -0.86
C ILE A 67 -13.12 -6.96 -1.76
N LEU A 68 -11.99 -6.55 -1.18
CA LEU A 68 -10.86 -6.01 -1.94
C LEU A 68 -10.03 -7.16 -2.52
N LEU A 69 -9.77 -7.10 -3.83
CA LEU A 69 -8.98 -8.06 -4.59
C LEU A 69 -7.88 -7.35 -5.39
N LEU A 70 -6.81 -8.06 -5.72
CA LEU A 70 -5.73 -7.54 -6.57
C LEU A 70 -5.82 -8.11 -7.98
N SER A 71 -5.98 -7.24 -8.97
CA SER A 71 -5.95 -7.61 -10.39
C SER A 71 -4.60 -7.23 -11.02
N LYS A 72 -4.22 -7.85 -12.14
CA LYS A 72 -3.15 -7.32 -12.98
C LYS A 72 -3.79 -6.33 -13.96
N PRO A 73 -3.23 -5.12 -14.15
CA PRO A 73 -3.73 -4.22 -15.17
C PRO A 73 -3.70 -4.93 -16.53
N GLN A 74 -4.79 -4.85 -17.28
CA GLN A 74 -4.85 -5.38 -18.64
C GLN A 74 -3.78 -4.67 -19.46
N ARG A 75 -2.88 -5.43 -20.09
CA ARG A 75 -1.92 -4.85 -21.03
C ARG A 75 -2.74 -4.34 -22.20
N THR A 76 -2.93 -3.03 -22.32
CA THR A 76 -3.40 -2.43 -23.56
C THR A 76 -2.43 -2.88 -24.65
N LYS A 77 -2.95 -3.64 -25.62
CA LYS A 77 -2.22 -3.97 -26.83
C LYS A 77 -2.12 -2.69 -27.64
N ASP A 78 -0.96 -2.05 -27.61
CA ASP A 78 -0.50 -1.24 -28.72
C ASP A 78 0.04 -2.14 -29.83
#